data_AF-A0A7H1AMR8-F1
#
_entry.id   AF-A0A7H1AMR8-F1
#
_cell.length_a   1.000
_cell.length_b   1.000
_cell.length_c   1.000
_cell.angle_alpha   90.00
_cell.angle_beta   90.00
_cell.angle_gamma   90.00
#
_symmetry.space_group_name_H-M   'P 1'
#
loop_
_entity.id
_entity.type
_entity.pdbx_description
1 polymer ?
#
loop_
_entity_poly.entity_id
_entity_poly.type
_entity_poly.pdbx_seq_one_letter_code
_entity_poly.pdbx_strand_id
1 'polypeptide(L)'
;MSRLLTLLLLLSALLVPTITLAQQTAEKSATYTVQTGDAWVDTWLSDINHYAERYPDSFLDEVSRYSGVDRGYAAALVNNHGWHAADVYFACFWAKAIKHSCRDTVRAFSANPEGGWEAVVERLPIAPDNLHWRAVRHDIVASFRHWDRPITLDATLRRQLGN
;
A
#
# COMPACT_ATOMS: atom_id res chain seq x y z
N MET A 1 -46.45 -0.19 33.72
CA MET A 1 -45.20 -0.99 33.79
C MET A 1 -44.75 -1.53 32.43
N SER A 2 -45.64 -2.01 31.56
CA SER A 2 -45.25 -2.58 30.24
C SER A 2 -44.61 -1.57 29.26
N ARG A 3 -45.13 -0.33 29.15
CA ARG A 3 -44.60 0.70 28.22
C ARG A 3 -43.23 1.28 28.59
N LEU A 4 -42.91 1.33 29.89
CA LEU A 4 -41.59 1.76 30.37
C LEU A 4 -40.51 0.70 30.09
N LEU A 5 -40.88 -0.59 30.16
CA LEU A 5 -39.99 -1.69 29.79
C LEU A 5 -39.69 -1.70 28.29
N THR A 6 -40.67 -1.40 27.44
CA THR A 6 -40.49 -1.35 25.98
C THR A 6 -39.61 -0.17 25.55
N LEU A 7 -39.71 0.98 26.23
CA LEU A 7 -38.85 2.14 25.95
C LEU A 7 -37.39 1.91 26.36
N LEU A 8 -37.15 1.20 27.47
CA LEU A 8 -35.79 0.86 27.92
C LEU A 8 -35.08 -0.14 27.00
N LEU A 9 -35.82 -1.11 26.44
CA LEU A 9 -35.30 -2.10 25.48
C LEU A 9 -34.98 -1.49 24.10
N LEU A 10 -35.67 -0.43 23.69
CA LEU A 10 -35.39 0.27 22.43
C LEU A 10 -34.18 1.21 22.53
N LEU A 11 -33.86 1.73 23.73
CA LEU A 11 -32.68 2.59 23.93
C LEU A 11 -31.35 1.81 24.02
N SER A 12 -31.38 0.50 24.28
CA SER A 12 -30.14 -0.30 24.44
C SER A 12 -29.53 -0.75 23.11
N ALA A 13 -30.23 -0.60 21.99
CA ALA A 13 -29.83 -1.12 20.68
C ALA A 13 -28.90 -0.19 19.86
N LEU A 14 -28.50 0.97 20.39
CA LEU A 14 -27.69 1.97 19.66
C LEU A 14 -26.21 2.03 20.06
N LEU A 15 -25.75 1.20 21.00
CA LEU A 15 -24.32 1.02 21.25
C LEU A 15 -23.79 -0.16 20.44
N VAL A 16 -23.86 -0.07 19.11
CA VAL A 16 -22.98 -0.89 18.27
C VAL A 16 -21.62 -0.18 18.32
N PRO A 17 -20.57 -0.76 18.93
CA PRO A 17 -19.23 -0.20 18.79
C PRO A 17 -18.94 -0.18 17.29
N THR A 18 -18.76 1.00 16.72
CA THR A 18 -18.22 1.13 15.37
C THR A 18 -16.83 0.51 15.42
N ILE A 19 -16.70 -0.70 14.89
CA ILE A 19 -15.39 -1.30 14.67
C ILE A 19 -14.74 -0.41 13.60
N THR A 20 -13.88 0.50 14.04
CA THR A 20 -13.10 1.34 13.13
C THR A 20 -12.13 0.43 12.41
N LEU A 21 -12.49 -0.01 11.20
CA LEU A 21 -11.55 -0.68 10.31
C LEU A 21 -10.45 0.33 9.99
N ALA A 22 -9.19 -0.10 10.06
CA ALA A 22 -8.04 0.73 9.79
C ALA A 22 -7.89 0.95 8.28
N GLN A 23 -8.79 1.71 7.66
CA GLN A 23 -8.74 1.95 6.21
C GLN A 23 -7.65 2.96 5.83
N GLN A 24 -7.32 3.04 4.54
CA GLN A 24 -6.54 4.17 4.01
C GLN A 24 -7.43 5.42 4.08
N THR A 25 -7.09 6.37 4.95
CA THR A 25 -7.84 7.62 5.17
C THR A 25 -7.05 8.83 4.71
N ALA A 26 -7.71 9.98 4.53
CA ALA A 26 -7.07 11.26 4.22
C ALA A 26 -5.97 11.63 5.23
N GLU A 27 -6.23 11.44 6.52
CA GLU A 27 -5.25 11.70 7.59
C GLU A 27 -4.02 10.82 7.42
N LYS A 28 -4.23 9.52 7.20
CA LYS A 28 -3.16 8.54 7.01
C LYS A 28 -2.34 8.84 5.74
N SER A 29 -3.00 9.25 4.67
CA SER A 29 -2.32 9.70 3.44
C SER A 29 -1.49 10.96 3.68
N ALA A 30 -2.04 11.94 4.42
CA ALA A 30 -1.39 13.22 4.68
C ALA A 30 -0.16 13.11 5.60
N THR A 31 -0.17 12.17 6.55
CA THR A 31 0.95 11.93 7.46
C THR A 31 1.97 10.92 6.92
N TYR A 32 1.76 10.39 5.71
CA TYR A 32 2.63 9.36 5.18
C TYR A 32 4.01 9.92 4.84
N THR A 33 5.04 9.32 5.43
CA THR A 33 6.44 9.56 5.09
C THR A 33 7.08 8.25 4.69
N VAL A 34 7.85 8.29 3.62
CA VAL A 34 8.55 7.12 3.10
C VAL A 34 9.97 7.48 2.72
N GLN A 35 10.87 6.52 2.87
CA GLN A 35 12.27 6.61 2.48
C GLN A 35 12.67 5.30 1.83
N THR A 36 12.55 5.22 0.51
CA THR A 36 13.07 4.08 -0.27
C THR A 36 14.52 4.30 -0.72
N GLY A 37 15.06 5.51 -0.55
CA GLY A 37 16.34 5.93 -1.16
C GLY A 37 16.20 6.39 -2.61
N ASP A 38 14.97 6.47 -3.12
CA ASP A 38 14.64 6.95 -4.47
C ASP A 38 13.49 7.95 -4.40
N ALA A 39 13.82 9.25 -4.51
CA ALA A 39 12.86 10.33 -4.36
C ALA A 39 11.71 10.29 -5.39
N TRP A 40 11.94 9.72 -6.59
CA TRP A 40 10.88 9.57 -7.58
C TRP A 40 9.89 8.51 -7.12
N VAL A 41 10.37 7.36 -6.62
CA VAL A 41 9.53 6.31 -6.04
C VAL A 41 8.77 6.85 -4.82
N ASP A 42 9.45 7.53 -3.90
CA ASP A 42 8.85 8.12 -2.70
C ASP A 42 7.68 9.06 -3.03
N THR A 43 7.86 9.90 -4.06
CA THR A 43 6.82 10.82 -4.56
C THR A 43 5.57 10.08 -5.00
N TRP A 44 5.71 9.00 -5.79
CA TRP A 44 4.56 8.29 -6.34
C TRP A 44 3.94 7.30 -5.34
N LEU A 45 4.70 6.80 -4.37
CA LEU A 45 4.14 6.06 -3.23
C LEU A 45 3.22 6.95 -2.40
N SER A 46 3.58 8.21 -2.14
CA SER A 46 2.68 9.16 -1.47
C SER A 46 1.37 9.34 -2.24
N ASP A 47 1.44 9.49 -3.57
CA ASP A 47 0.25 9.65 -4.40
C ASP A 47 -0.60 8.36 -4.52
N ILE A 48 0.02 7.17 -4.44
CA ILE A 48 -0.69 5.88 -4.35
C ILE A 48 -1.58 5.81 -3.10
N ASN A 49 -1.16 6.37 -1.96
CA ASN A 49 -2.02 6.43 -0.77
C ASN A 49 -3.29 7.25 -1.02
N HIS A 50 -3.16 8.41 -1.67
CA HIS A 50 -4.32 9.23 -2.06
C HIS A 50 -5.21 8.58 -3.11
N TYR A 51 -4.66 7.69 -3.94
CA TYR A 51 -5.46 6.87 -4.84
C TYR A 51 -6.24 5.81 -4.07
N ALA A 52 -5.57 5.04 -3.23
CA ALA A 52 -6.16 3.96 -2.45
C ALA A 52 -7.22 4.44 -1.45
N GLU A 53 -7.08 5.67 -0.96
CA GLU A 53 -8.11 6.37 -0.17
C GLU A 53 -9.43 6.51 -0.95
N ARG A 54 -9.35 6.91 -2.22
CA ARG A 54 -10.53 7.18 -3.07
C ARG A 54 -11.06 5.94 -3.78
N TYR A 55 -10.17 5.01 -4.11
CA TYR A 55 -10.46 3.82 -4.91
C TYR A 55 -9.87 2.55 -4.27
N PRO A 56 -10.27 2.18 -3.03
CA PRO A 56 -9.64 1.10 -2.27
C PRO A 56 -9.76 -0.26 -2.97
N ASP A 57 -10.89 -0.57 -3.59
CA ASP A 57 -11.06 -1.85 -4.29
C ASP A 57 -10.20 -1.94 -5.56
N SER A 58 -10.14 -0.87 -6.35
CA SER A 58 -9.27 -0.81 -7.54
C SER A 58 -7.79 -0.89 -7.18
N PHE A 59 -7.38 -0.29 -6.06
CA PHE A 59 -6.03 -0.44 -5.53
C PHE A 59 -5.72 -1.90 -5.15
N LEU A 60 -6.62 -2.57 -4.43
CA LEU A 60 -6.44 -3.97 -4.02
C LEU A 60 -6.41 -4.92 -5.23
N ASP A 61 -7.23 -4.64 -6.25
CA ASP A 61 -7.23 -5.38 -7.51
C ASP A 61 -5.91 -5.20 -8.27
N GLU A 62 -5.36 -3.98 -8.32
CA GLU A 62 -4.05 -3.70 -8.93
C GLU A 62 -2.94 -4.50 -8.25
N VAL A 63 -2.86 -4.38 -6.92
CA VAL A 63 -1.83 -5.06 -6.13
C VAL A 63 -1.93 -6.57 -6.31
N SER A 64 -3.13 -7.14 -6.22
CA SER A 64 -3.30 -8.59 -6.37
C SER A 64 -2.94 -9.06 -7.78
N ARG A 65 -3.48 -8.39 -8.81
CA ARG A 65 -3.31 -8.80 -10.20
C ARG A 65 -1.86 -8.71 -10.68
N TYR A 66 -1.15 -7.63 -10.33
CA TYR A 66 0.13 -7.33 -10.94
C TYR A 66 1.36 -7.62 -10.07
N SER A 67 1.19 -7.83 -8.75
CA SER A 67 2.25 -8.38 -7.89
C SER A 67 2.11 -9.90 -7.69
N GLY A 68 0.93 -10.47 -7.92
CA GLY A 68 0.63 -11.89 -7.70
C GLY A 68 0.28 -12.25 -6.26
N VAL A 69 0.14 -11.27 -5.36
CA VAL A 69 -0.30 -11.49 -3.99
C VAL A 69 -1.81 -11.78 -3.92
N ASP A 70 -2.23 -12.58 -2.93
CA ASP A 70 -3.65 -12.76 -2.65
C ASP A 70 -4.31 -11.42 -2.26
N ARG A 71 -5.45 -11.11 -2.88
CA ARG A 71 -6.20 -9.87 -2.63
C ARG A 71 -6.66 -9.76 -1.18
N GLY A 72 -7.12 -10.86 -0.58
CA GLY A 72 -7.57 -10.89 0.81
C GLY A 72 -6.43 -10.57 1.78
N TYR A 73 -5.22 -11.05 1.48
CA TYR A 73 -4.03 -10.72 2.26
C TYR A 73 -3.66 -9.22 2.16
N ALA A 74 -3.65 -8.64 0.96
CA ALA A 74 -3.41 -7.20 0.79
C ALA A 74 -4.49 -6.36 1.51
N ALA A 75 -5.75 -6.78 1.42
CA ALA A 75 -6.87 -6.13 2.09
C ALA A 75 -6.71 -6.18 3.62
N ALA A 76 -6.30 -7.33 4.18
CA ALA A 76 -6.08 -7.48 5.61
C ALA A 76 -4.94 -6.58 6.12
N LEU A 77 -3.85 -6.43 5.36
CA LEU A 77 -2.75 -5.56 5.73
C LEU A 77 -3.21 -4.11 5.88
N VAL A 78 -3.91 -3.59 4.88
CA VAL A 78 -4.45 -2.23 4.91
C VAL A 78 -5.48 -2.12 6.02
N ASN A 79 -6.59 -2.86 5.92
CA ASN A 79 -7.81 -2.62 6.69
C ASN A 79 -7.77 -3.12 8.14
N ASN A 80 -6.90 -4.09 8.46
CA ASN A 80 -6.91 -4.77 9.76
C ASN A 80 -5.59 -4.63 10.52
N HIS A 81 -4.48 -4.40 9.80
CA HIS A 81 -3.14 -4.33 10.40
C HIS A 81 -2.52 -2.93 10.31
N GLY A 82 -3.27 -1.94 9.84
CA GLY A 82 -2.85 -0.54 9.88
C GLY A 82 -1.73 -0.18 8.92
N TRP A 83 -1.41 -1.01 7.93
CA TRP A 83 -0.44 -0.67 6.90
C TRP A 83 -0.92 0.45 5.99
N HIS A 84 -0.05 1.36 5.57
CA HIS A 84 -0.37 2.27 4.47
C HIS A 84 -0.51 1.47 3.18
N ALA A 85 -1.44 1.86 2.32
CA ALA A 85 -1.62 1.22 1.02
C ALA A 85 -0.32 1.24 0.20
N ALA A 86 0.41 2.35 0.21
CA ALA A 86 1.69 2.49 -0.46
C ALA A 86 2.77 1.53 0.07
N ASP A 87 2.80 1.25 1.38
CA ASP A 87 3.75 0.27 1.95
C ASP A 87 3.40 -1.16 1.51
N VAL A 88 2.11 -1.50 1.43
CA VAL A 88 1.66 -2.80 0.90
C VAL A 88 2.02 -2.93 -0.58
N TYR A 89 1.81 -1.86 -1.36
CA TYR A 89 2.20 -1.79 -2.76
C TYR A 89 3.71 -2.01 -2.90
N PHE A 90 4.52 -1.20 -2.23
CA PHE A 90 5.97 -1.28 -2.34
C PHE A 90 6.50 -2.65 -1.90
N ALA A 91 6.03 -3.19 -0.77
CA ALA A 91 6.43 -4.51 -0.30
C ALA A 91 6.19 -5.61 -1.35
N CYS A 92 5.01 -5.64 -1.97
CA CYS A 92 4.66 -6.69 -2.92
C CYS A 92 5.33 -6.50 -4.30
N PHE A 93 5.43 -5.27 -4.80
CA PHE A 93 6.08 -5.01 -6.09
C PHE A 93 7.61 -5.09 -6.00
N TRP A 94 8.21 -4.72 -4.87
CA TRP A 94 9.61 -5.00 -4.60
C TRP A 94 9.86 -6.51 -4.58
N ALA A 95 9.05 -7.26 -3.82
CA ALA A 95 9.14 -8.71 -3.75
C ALA A 95 9.04 -9.35 -5.15
N LYS A 96 8.10 -8.91 -5.99
CA LYS A 96 8.02 -9.33 -7.40
C LYS A 96 9.32 -9.03 -8.16
N ALA A 97 9.86 -7.82 -8.04
CA ALA A 97 11.08 -7.41 -8.74
C ALA A 97 12.28 -8.31 -8.39
N ILE A 98 12.43 -8.67 -7.11
CA ILE A 98 13.50 -9.57 -6.64
C ILE A 98 13.11 -11.06 -6.70
N LYS A 99 11.94 -11.42 -7.24
CA LYS A 99 11.39 -12.79 -7.26
C LYS A 99 11.33 -13.46 -5.89
N HIS A 100 10.89 -12.70 -4.89
CA HIS A 100 10.69 -13.10 -3.52
C HIS A 100 9.20 -13.02 -3.12
N SER A 101 8.85 -13.51 -1.94
CA SER A 101 7.48 -13.50 -1.44
C SER A 101 7.10 -12.12 -0.88
N CYS A 102 5.94 -11.58 -1.28
CA CYS A 102 5.43 -10.34 -0.67
C CYS A 102 5.29 -10.48 0.85
N ARG A 103 4.85 -11.63 1.34
CA ARG A 103 4.70 -11.89 2.78
C ARG A 103 6.04 -11.81 3.52
N ASP A 104 7.13 -12.23 2.89
CA ASP A 104 8.45 -12.18 3.51
C ASP A 104 9.00 -10.75 3.54
N THR A 105 8.76 -9.96 2.48
CA THR A 105 9.08 -8.51 2.48
C THR A 105 8.25 -7.73 3.51
N VAL A 106 6.96 -8.03 3.63
CA VAL A 106 6.08 -7.48 4.69
C VAL A 106 6.61 -7.85 6.07
N ARG A 107 7.01 -9.13 6.28
CA ARG A 107 7.58 -9.59 7.54
C ARG A 107 8.88 -8.86 7.86
N ALA A 108 9.76 -8.65 6.87
CA ALA A 108 11.02 -7.95 7.07
C ALA A 108 10.81 -6.51 7.55
N PHE A 109 9.90 -5.77 6.92
CA PHE A 109 9.56 -4.41 7.34
C PHE A 109 8.88 -4.39 8.72
N SER A 110 7.91 -5.30 8.98
CA SER A 110 7.27 -5.39 10.31
C SER A 110 8.23 -5.74 11.43
N ALA A 111 9.25 -6.57 11.16
CA ALA A 111 10.23 -6.98 12.17
C ALA A 111 11.17 -5.84 12.54
N ASN A 112 11.55 -5.00 11.56
CA ASN A 112 12.38 -3.83 11.79
C ASN A 112 12.09 -2.75 10.73
N PRO A 113 11.24 -1.75 11.04
CA PRO A 113 10.96 -0.64 10.13
C PRO A 113 12.00 0.50 10.24
N GLU A 114 12.97 0.42 11.15
CA GLU A 114 13.99 1.46 11.34
C GLU A 114 14.82 1.62 10.06
N GLY A 115 15.02 2.89 9.67
CA GLY A 115 15.66 3.29 8.42
C GLY A 115 14.76 3.19 7.19
N GLY A 116 13.47 2.92 7.37
CA GLY A 116 12.49 2.89 6.29
C GLY A 116 12.74 1.78 5.27
N TRP A 117 12.21 1.95 4.07
CA TRP A 117 12.32 0.96 3.01
C TRP A 117 13.76 0.83 2.49
N GLU A 118 14.54 1.90 2.47
CA GLU A 118 15.96 1.88 2.09
C GLU A 118 16.74 0.85 2.91
N ALA A 119 16.63 0.91 4.24
CA ALA A 119 17.29 -0.06 5.11
C ALA A 119 16.68 -1.47 4.98
N VAL A 120 15.38 -1.58 4.74
CA VAL A 120 14.71 -2.88 4.63
C VAL A 120 15.12 -3.63 3.38
N VAL A 121 15.23 -2.96 2.23
CA VAL A 121 15.62 -3.63 0.98
C VAL A 121 17.06 -4.15 1.02
N GLU A 122 17.97 -3.45 1.70
CA GLU A 122 19.36 -3.88 1.93
C GLU A 122 19.46 -5.12 2.84
N ARG A 123 18.49 -5.30 3.75
CA ARG A 123 18.46 -6.44 4.68
C ARG A 123 17.80 -7.69 4.11
N LEU A 124 17.15 -7.59 2.95
CA LEU A 124 16.52 -8.75 2.31
C LEU A 124 17.58 -9.73 1.79
N PRO A 125 17.23 -11.02 1.60
CA PRO A 125 18.18 -12.04 1.15
C PRO A 125 18.79 -11.79 -0.24
N ILE A 126 18.19 -10.90 -1.02
CA ILE A 126 18.60 -10.55 -2.39
C ILE A 126 18.99 -9.09 -2.36
N ALA A 127 20.27 -8.82 -2.59
CA ALA A 127 20.79 -7.46 -2.60
C ALA A 127 20.08 -6.61 -3.68
N PRO A 128 19.73 -5.35 -3.36
CA PRO A 128 19.12 -4.45 -4.33
C PRO A 128 20.09 -4.19 -5.50
N ASP A 129 19.54 -4.07 -6.70
CA ASP A 129 20.30 -3.66 -7.87
C ASP A 129 19.47 -2.71 -8.74
N ASN A 130 20.11 -2.13 -9.75
CA ASN A 130 19.47 -1.17 -10.65
C ASN A 130 18.33 -1.78 -11.49
N LEU A 131 18.34 -3.09 -11.74
CA LEU A 131 17.28 -3.78 -12.48
C LEU A 131 16.04 -3.95 -11.60
N HIS A 132 16.20 -4.26 -10.33
CA HIS A 132 15.12 -4.32 -9.34
C HIS A 132 14.41 -2.97 -9.21
N TRP A 133 15.17 -1.88 -9.01
CA TRP A 133 14.60 -0.53 -8.97
C TRP A 133 13.91 -0.15 -10.28
N ARG A 134 14.51 -0.48 -11.43
CA ARG A 134 13.87 -0.23 -12.73
C ARG A 134 12.55 -0.97 -12.87
N ALA A 135 12.47 -2.23 -12.44
CA ALA A 135 11.23 -3.01 -12.47
C ALA A 135 10.13 -2.34 -11.63
N VAL A 136 10.44 -1.89 -10.41
CA VAL A 136 9.48 -1.18 -9.55
C VAL A 136 9.00 0.12 -10.19
N ARG A 137 9.89 0.94 -10.78
CA ARG A 137 9.48 2.17 -11.46
C ARG A 137 8.56 1.88 -12.65
N HIS A 138 8.85 0.83 -13.43
CA HIS A 138 7.99 0.41 -14.54
C HIS A 138 6.61 -0.05 -14.04
N ASP A 139 6.55 -0.81 -12.94
CA ASP A 139 5.30 -1.25 -12.34
C ASP A 139 4.47 -0.07 -11.79
N ILE A 140 5.10 0.94 -11.19
CA ILE A 140 4.43 2.19 -10.80
C ILE A 140 3.83 2.87 -12.04
N VAL A 141 4.59 3.06 -13.12
CA VAL A 141 4.05 3.69 -14.34
C VAL A 141 2.91 2.88 -14.95
N ALA A 142 3.01 1.55 -14.94
CA ALA A 142 1.94 0.68 -15.42
C ALA A 142 0.66 0.86 -14.59
N SER A 143 0.76 0.86 -13.26
CA SER A 143 -0.38 1.10 -12.37
C SER A 143 -1.06 2.45 -12.64
N PHE A 144 -0.26 3.51 -12.77
CA PHE A 144 -0.80 4.85 -13.08
C PHE A 144 -1.50 4.90 -14.45
N ARG A 145 -0.99 4.17 -15.45
CA ARG A 145 -1.67 4.02 -16.74
C ARG A 145 -2.99 3.26 -16.61
N HIS A 146 -3.02 2.16 -15.85
CA HIS A 146 -4.24 1.38 -15.65
C HIS A 146 -5.33 2.20 -14.93
N TRP A 147 -4.93 3.08 -14.02
CA TRP A 147 -5.82 3.98 -13.30
C TRP A 147 -6.19 5.25 -14.07
N ASP A 148 -5.67 5.43 -15.29
CA ASP A 148 -5.80 6.66 -16.08
C ASP A 148 -5.40 7.93 -15.30
N ARG A 149 -4.29 7.83 -14.55
CA ARG A 149 -3.78 8.92 -13.71
C ARG A 149 -2.50 9.53 -14.28
N PRO A 150 -2.36 10.87 -14.19
CA PRO A 150 -1.17 11.53 -14.65
C PRO A 150 0.03 11.11 -13.82
N ILE A 151 1.14 10.80 -14.49
CA ILE A 151 2.42 10.53 -13.86
C ILE A 151 3.53 11.31 -14.56
N THR A 152 4.34 12.03 -13.79
CA THR A 152 5.51 12.73 -14.30
C THR A 152 6.70 11.77 -14.30
N LEU A 153 7.12 11.37 -15.50
CA LEU A 153 8.32 10.58 -15.70
C LEU A 153 9.56 11.47 -15.60
N ASP A 154 10.61 11.02 -14.92
CA ASP A 154 11.92 11.69 -14.97
C ASP A 154 12.61 11.46 -16.35
N ALA A 155 13.69 12.20 -16.63
CA ALA A 155 14.37 12.13 -17.93
C ALA A 155 15.00 10.76 -18.25
N THR A 156 15.42 10.00 -17.23
CA THR A 156 15.96 8.66 -17.39
C THR A 156 14.85 7.65 -17.65
N LEU A 157 13.75 7.73 -16.89
CA LEU A 157 12.59 6.87 -17.03
C LEU A 157 11.88 7.11 -18.37
N ARG A 158 11.79 8.36 -18.85
CA ARG A 158 11.31 8.66 -20.22
C ARG A 158 12.12 7.96 -21.30
N ARG A 159 13.46 7.95 -21.18
CA ARG A 159 14.33 7.23 -22.12
C ARG A 159 14.17 5.71 -22.03
N GLN A 160 13.87 5.18 -20.84
CA GLN A 160 13.67 3.75 -20.62
C GLN A 160 12.30 3.25 -21.11
N LEU A 161 11.28 4.10 -21.09
CA LEU A 161 9.90 3.79 -21.51
C LEU A 161 9.56 4.25 -22.94
N GLY A 162 10.42 5.07 -23.55
CA GLY A 162 10.21 5.69 -24.87
C GLY A 162 10.69 4.87 -26.07
N ASN A 163 10.94 3.57 -25.89
CA ASN A 163 11.26 2.63 -26.96
C ASN A 163 10.15 1.57 -27.07
#